data_AF-X1FNC9-F1
#
_entry.id   AF-X1FNC9-F1
#
_cell.length_a   1.000
_cell.length_b   1.000
_cell.length_c   1.000
_cell.angle_alpha   90.00
_cell.angle_beta   90.00
_cell.angle_gamma   90.00
#
_symmetry.space_group_name_H-M   'P 1'
#
loop_
_entity.id
_entity.type
_entity.pdbx_description
1 polymer ?
#
loop_
_entity_poly.entity_id
_entity_poly.type
_entity_poly.pdbx_seq_one_letter_code
_entity_poly.pdbx_strand_id
1 'polypeptide(L)'
;PSYIRVEDIPEEVLEQRRQTEREDALAEGKPEEIVEKIVEGRIKKFIDEACLLRQDYIRDDDLTIEQLLLQNVAAIGENIVIRRFVRWEIGEETTS
;
A
#
# COMPACT_ATOMS: atom_id res chain seq x y z
N PRO A 1 -2.46 -2.85 6.82
CA PRO A 1 -2.71 -3.17 5.40
C PRO A 1 -4.18 -3.56 5.19
N SER A 2 -4.75 -3.14 4.07
CA SER A 2 -6.12 -3.46 3.64
C SER A 2 -6.16 -4.40 2.43
N TYR A 3 -5.06 -4.48 1.68
CA TYR A 3 -4.90 -5.29 0.48
C TYR A 3 -3.66 -6.19 0.63
N ILE A 4 -3.57 -7.27 -0.16
CA ILE A 4 -2.38 -8.12 -0.17
C ILE A 4 -1.36 -7.52 -1.15
N ARG A 5 -1.80 -7.24 -2.38
CA ARG A 5 -0.98 -6.76 -3.49
C ARG A 5 -1.55 -5.45 -4.07
N VAL A 6 -0.76 -4.78 -4.90
CA VAL A 6 -1.19 -3.57 -5.59
C VAL A 6 -2.35 -3.86 -6.55
N GLU A 7 -2.32 -5.03 -7.18
CA GLU A 7 -3.35 -5.49 -8.12
C GLU A 7 -4.70 -5.79 -7.44
N ASP A 8 -4.72 -5.95 -6.12
CA ASP A 8 -5.95 -6.14 -5.36
C ASP A 8 -6.66 -4.80 -5.06
N ILE A 9 -6.00 -3.65 -5.29
CA ILE A 9 -6.60 -2.34 -5.08
C ILE A 9 -7.54 -2.03 -6.25
N PRO A 10 -8.84 -1.77 -6.00
CA PRO A 10 -9.74 -1.32 -7.06
C PRO A 10 -9.25 0.00 -7.68
N GLU A 11 -9.28 0.09 -9.00
CA GLU A 11 -8.82 1.28 -9.73
C GLU A 11 -9.56 2.55 -9.29
N GLU A 12 -10.86 2.43 -8.99
CA GLU A 12 -11.66 3.53 -8.43
C GLU A 12 -11.08 4.10 -7.13
N VAL A 13 -10.52 3.26 -6.25
CA VAL A 13 -9.92 3.71 -4.98
C VAL A 13 -8.64 4.51 -5.24
N LEU A 14 -7.83 4.07 -6.21
CA LEU A 14 -6.62 4.78 -6.61
C LEU A 14 -6.95 6.13 -7.25
N GLU A 15 -7.98 6.17 -8.08
CA GLU A 15 -8.40 7.38 -8.79
C GLU A 15 -9.02 8.40 -7.85
N GLN A 16 -9.91 7.96 -6.94
CA GLN A 16 -10.45 8.82 -5.89
C GLN A 16 -9.33 9.38 -5.01
N ARG A 17 -8.38 8.54 -4.57
CA ARG A 17 -7.22 9.01 -3.80
C ARG A 17 -6.40 10.03 -4.59
N ARG A 18 -6.12 9.77 -5.87
CA ARG A 18 -5.33 10.65 -6.74
C ARG A 18 -5.99 12.02 -6.87
N GLN A 19 -7.31 12.04 -7.01
CA GLN A 19 -8.07 13.28 -7.07
C GLN A 19 -7.99 14.06 -5.75
N THR A 20 -8.24 13.41 -4.61
CA THR A 20 -8.13 14.06 -3.30
C THR A 20 -6.73 14.64 -3.06
N GLU A 21 -5.68 13.87 -3.34
CA GLU A 21 -4.31 14.34 -3.16
C GLU A 21 -3.95 15.51 -4.09
N ARG A 22 -4.52 15.54 -5.30
CA ARG A 22 -4.34 16.65 -6.25
C ARG A 22 -5.02 17.91 -5.72
N GLU A 23 -6.26 17.79 -5.26
CA GLU A 23 -7.03 18.89 -4.68
C GLU A 23 -6.31 19.47 -3.46
N ASP A 24 -5.80 18.61 -2.58
CA ASP A 24 -5.02 19.00 -1.40
C ASP A 24 -3.72 19.73 -1.80
N ALA A 25 -2.96 19.20 -2.75
CA ALA A 25 -1.71 19.81 -3.20
C ALA A 25 -1.94 21.18 -3.88
N LEU A 26 -3.05 21.35 -4.61
CA LEU A 26 -3.45 22.64 -5.19
C LEU A 26 -3.89 23.62 -4.09
N ALA A 27 -4.63 23.16 -3.08
CA ALA A 27 -5.06 23.97 -1.94
C ALA A 27 -3.86 24.47 -1.09
N GLU A 28 -2.78 23.69 -1.04
CA GLU A 28 -1.50 24.09 -0.45
C GLU A 28 -0.73 25.16 -1.26
N GLY A 29 -1.24 25.57 -2.43
CA GLY A 29 -0.65 26.59 -3.29
C GLY A 29 0.59 26.12 -4.07
N LYS A 30 0.71 24.80 -4.31
CA LYS A 30 1.82 24.24 -5.08
C LYS A 30 1.63 24.52 -6.59
N PRO A 31 2.71 24.80 -7.34
CA PRO A 31 2.64 24.91 -8.80
C PRO A 31 2.19 23.60 -9.45
N GLU A 32 1.36 23.68 -10.49
CA GLU A 32 0.77 22.52 -11.17
C GLU A 32 1.83 21.52 -11.67
N GLU A 33 3.00 22.00 -12.10
CA GLU A 33 4.13 21.16 -12.52
C GLU A 33 4.71 20.27 -11.41
N ILE A 34 4.55 20.68 -10.14
CA ILE A 34 5.03 19.93 -8.96
C ILE A 34 3.91 19.10 -8.35
N VAL A 35 2.64 19.51 -8.53
CA VAL A 35 1.46 18.80 -8.02
C VAL A 35 1.46 17.34 -8.49
N GLU A 36 1.70 17.07 -9.76
CA GLU A 36 1.71 15.69 -10.28
C GLU A 36 2.74 14.81 -9.54
N LYS A 37 3.97 15.33 -9.34
CA LYS A 37 5.02 14.61 -8.63
C LYS A 37 4.68 14.39 -7.16
N ILE A 38 4.03 15.36 -6.52
CA ILE A 38 3.55 15.23 -5.14
C ILE A 38 2.49 14.13 -5.07
N VAL A 39 1.51 14.16 -5.95
CA VAL A 39 0.42 13.18 -6.00
C VAL A 39 0.97 11.78 -6.24
N GLU A 40 1.88 11.60 -7.21
CA GLU A 40 2.54 10.30 -7.43
C GLU A 40 3.25 9.78 -6.17
N GLY A 41 3.97 10.65 -5.47
CA GLY A 41 4.66 10.28 -4.22
C GLY A 41 3.68 9.88 -3.12
N ARG A 42 2.56 10.61 -2.96
CA ARG A 42 1.52 10.31 -1.96
C ARG A 42 0.75 9.03 -2.31
N ILE A 43 0.46 8.79 -3.58
CA ILE A 43 -0.16 7.55 -4.05
C ILE A 43 0.77 6.36 -3.83
N LYS A 44 2.06 6.51 -4.13
CA LYS A 44 3.04 5.46 -3.85
C LYS A 44 3.08 5.12 -2.35
N LYS A 45 3.11 6.15 -1.50
CA LYS A 45 3.06 5.97 -0.04
C LYS A 45 1.79 5.26 0.41
N PHE A 46 0.63 5.64 -0.13
CA PHE A 46 -0.63 4.95 0.14
C PHE A 46 -0.57 3.47 -0.22
N ILE A 47 -0.01 3.13 -1.40
CA ILE A 47 0.17 1.74 -1.83
C ILE A 47 1.08 0.98 -0.86
N ASP A 48 2.19 1.59 -0.47
CA ASP A 48 3.17 0.99 0.45
C ASP A 48 2.57 0.72 1.84
N GLU A 49 1.67 1.59 2.32
CA GLU A 49 0.96 1.42 3.60
C GLU A 49 -0.23 0.44 3.51
N ALA A 50 -0.94 0.45 2.38
CA ALA A 50 -2.18 -0.30 2.19
C ALA A 50 -1.95 -1.77 1.80
N CYS A 51 -0.85 -2.09 1.10
CA CYS A 51 -0.58 -3.45 0.61
C CYS A 51 0.38 -4.22 1.52
N LEU A 52 -0.05 -5.38 2.03
CA LEU A 52 0.76 -6.24 2.89
C LEU A 52 2.13 -6.56 2.28
N LEU A 53 2.18 -6.92 0.99
CA LEU A 53 3.43 -7.30 0.32
C LEU A 53 4.43 -6.15 0.17
N ARG A 54 3.95 -4.90 0.21
CA ARG A 54 4.78 -3.69 0.10
C ARG A 54 5.34 -3.22 1.42
N GLN A 55 4.81 -3.71 2.54
CA GLN A 55 5.24 -3.31 3.87
C GLN A 55 6.61 -3.90 4.21
N ASP A 56 7.36 -3.16 5.03
CA ASP A 56 8.60 -3.62 5.64
C ASP A 56 8.29 -4.73 6.64
N TYR A 57 9.19 -5.69 6.74
CA TYR A 57 9.07 -6.81 7.66
C TYR A 57 9.45 -6.36 9.07
N ILE A 58 8.52 -6.44 10.01
CA ILE A 58 8.69 -5.98 11.40
C ILE A 58 9.93 -6.52 12.16
N ARG A 59 10.58 -7.59 11.68
CA ARG A 59 11.81 -8.12 12.31
C ARG A 59 13.09 -7.75 11.55
N ASP A 60 12.96 -7.18 10.36
CA ASP A 60 14.06 -6.76 9.49
C ASP A 60 13.53 -5.71 8.50
N ASP A 61 13.69 -4.44 8.84
CA ASP A 61 13.17 -3.31 8.06
C ASP A 61 13.94 -3.12 6.73
N ASP A 62 15.03 -3.85 6.50
CA ASP A 62 15.73 -3.87 5.20
C ASP A 62 15.00 -4.78 4.18
N LEU A 63 14.01 -5.55 4.61
CA LEU A 63 13.25 -6.49 3.79
C LEU A 63 11.77 -6.14 3.75
N THR A 64 11.17 -6.18 2.56
CA THR A 64 9.72 -6.18 2.44
C THR A 64 9.13 -7.58 2.66
N ILE A 65 7.84 -7.66 3.00
CA ILE A 65 7.13 -8.94 3.08
C ILE A 65 7.17 -9.70 1.76
N GLU A 66 7.13 -9.02 0.60
CA GLU A 66 7.32 -9.65 -0.71
C GLU A 66 8.69 -10.30 -0.85
N GLN A 67 9.77 -9.59 -0.49
CA GLN A 67 11.12 -10.13 -0.57
C GLN A 67 11.29 -11.32 0.37
N LEU A 68 10.76 -11.23 1.59
CA LEU A 68 10.74 -12.33 2.54
C LEU A 68 10.00 -13.55 1.96
N LEU A 69 8.84 -13.34 1.35
CA LEU A 69 8.07 -14.41 0.71
C LEU A 69 8.87 -15.10 -0.40
N LEU A 70 9.50 -14.33 -1.27
CA LEU A 70 10.33 -14.85 -2.37
C LEU A 70 11.55 -15.63 -1.86
N GLN A 71 12.21 -15.16 -0.80
CA GLN A 71 13.31 -15.90 -0.16
C GLN A 71 12.84 -17.26 0.37
N ASN A 72 11.66 -17.32 1.00
CA ASN A 72 11.10 -18.58 1.50
C ASN A 72 10.69 -19.52 0.36
N VAL A 73 10.11 -19.01 -0.72
CA VAL A 73 9.81 -19.80 -1.93
C VAL A 73 11.08 -20.43 -2.49
N ALA A 74 12.18 -19.66 -2.59
CA ALA A 74 13.45 -20.15 -3.09
C ALA A 74 14.08 -21.21 -2.16
N ALA A 75 13.99 -21.02 -0.84
CA ALA A 75 14.55 -21.94 0.15
C ALA A 75 13.78 -23.27 0.24
N ILE A 76 12.46 -23.23 0.12
CA ILE A 76 11.58 -24.41 0.22
C ILE A 76 11.48 -25.14 -1.13
N GLY A 77 11.57 -24.40 -2.24
CA GLY A 77 11.38 -24.95 -3.58
C GLY A 77 9.91 -25.12 -3.98
N GLU A 78 8.99 -24.53 -3.21
CA GLU A 78 7.55 -24.56 -3.47
C GLU A 78 6.98 -23.14 -3.52
N ASN A 79 5.93 -22.97 -4.31
CA ASN A 79 5.23 -21.69 -4.41
C ASN A 79 4.41 -21.41 -3.15
N ILE A 80 4.62 -20.24 -2.54
CA ILE A 80 3.93 -19.79 -1.32
C ILE A 80 3.11 -18.54 -1.68
N VAL A 81 1.82 -18.56 -1.34
CA VAL A 81 0.90 -17.47 -1.63
C VAL A 81 0.10 -17.11 -0.38
N ILE A 82 0.11 -15.83 -0.02
CA ILE A 82 -0.81 -15.28 0.98
C ILE A 82 -2.16 -15.09 0.28
N ARG A 83 -3.17 -15.90 0.63
CA ARG A 83 -4.50 -15.83 0.00
C ARG A 83 -5.44 -14.82 0.65
N ARG A 84 -5.39 -14.68 1.97
CA ARG A 84 -6.26 -13.80 2.76
C ARG A 84 -5.65 -13.57 4.13
N PHE A 85 -5.92 -12.42 4.72
CA PHE A 85 -5.67 -12.12 6.12
C PHE A 85 -6.87 -11.39 6.71
N VAL A 86 -6.98 -11.37 8.04
CA VAL A 86 -7.93 -10.53 8.76
C VAL A 86 -7.20 -9.97 9.98
N ARG A 87 -7.44 -8.70 10.29
CA ARG A 87 -6.92 -8.02 11.48
C ARG A 87 -8.12 -7.59 12.32
N TRP A 88 -8.14 -7.97 13.59
CA TRP A 88 -9.14 -7.51 14.55
C TRP A 88 -8.45 -6.61 15.58
N GLU A 89 -9.05 -5.47 15.86
CA GLU A 89 -8.61 -4.53 16.88
C GLU A 89 -9.80 -4.20 17.80
N ILE A 90 -9.59 -4.28 19.11
CA ILE A 90 -10.67 -4.05 20.09
C ILE A 90 -10.93 -2.54 20.14
N GLY A 91 -12.15 -2.12 19.83
CA GLY A 91 -12.57 -0.72 19.85
C GLY A 91 -12.50 0.01 18.50
N GLU A 92 -12.16 -0.69 17.41
CA GLU A 92 -12.31 -0.14 16.06
C GLU A 92 -13.82 0.02 15.76
N GLU A 93 -14.30 1.26 15.59
CA GLU A 93 -15.69 1.50 15.19
C GLU A 93 -15.91 0.78 13.85
N THR A 94 -16.83 -0.18 13.84
CA THR A 94 -17.15 -0.96 12.66
C THR A 94 -17.91 -0.06 11.69
N THR A 95 -17.21 0.76 10.92
CA THR A 95 -17.83 1.53 9.84
C THR A 95 -18.26 0.53 8.77
N SER A 96 -19.54 0.15 8.84
CA SER A 96 -20.26 -0.65 7.86
C SER A 96 -20.64 0.19 6.65
#